data_AF-A0A178WSJ2-F1
#
_entry.id   AF-A0A178WSJ2-F1
#
_cell.length_a   1.000
_cell.length_b   1.000
_cell.length_c   1.000
_cell.angle_alpha   90.00
_cell.angle_beta   90.00
_cell.angle_gamma   90.00
#
_symmetry.space_group_name_H-M   'P 1'
#
loop_
_entity.id
_entity.type
_entity.pdbx_description
1 polymer ?
#
loop_
_entity_poly.entity_id
_entity_poly.type
_entity_poly.pdbx_seq_one_letter_code
_entity_poly.pdbx_strand_id
1 'polypeptide(L)' 'MSAASRQRTCAACGAPLREGERTDLEPLIDGKIRYVAVHSGHSTYAKARTRRSRPDPAISGHETPERRVSADAA' A
#
# COMPACT_ATOMS: atom_id res chain seq x y z
N MET A 1 21.59 11.78 14.32
CA MET A 1 20.60 12.75 13.78
C MET A 1 20.02 12.16 12.50
N SER A 2 18.71 11.97 12.40
CA SER A 2 18.08 11.41 11.18
C SER A 2 17.94 12.49 10.10
N ALA A 3 17.96 12.11 8.82
CA ALA A 3 17.70 13.05 7.72
C ALA A 3 16.33 13.75 7.87
N ALA A 4 15.34 13.05 8.43
CA ALA A 4 14.02 13.59 8.75
C ALA A 4 14.03 14.71 9.79
N SER A 5 14.91 14.67 10.80
CA SER A 5 15.02 15.75 11.80
C SER A 5 15.50 17.09 11.21
N ARG A 6 16.05 17.09 9.99
CA ARG A 6 16.48 18.31 9.28
C ARG A 6 15.41 18.84 8.32
N GLN A 7 14.31 18.11 8.13
CA GLN A 7 13.25 18.49 7.22
C GLN A 7 12.32 19.50 7.90
N ARG A 8 12.19 20.69 7.29
CA ARG A 8 11.36 21.79 7.82
C ARG A 8 9.95 21.83 7.24
N THR A 9 9.66 21.02 6.24
CA THR A 9 8.42 21.07 5.46
C THR A 9 7.90 19.68 5.14
N CYS A 10 6.58 19.49 5.18
CA CYS A 10 5.94 18.24 4.82
C CYS A 10 6.21 17.90 3.35
N ALA A 11 6.66 16.68 3.07
CA ALA A 11 6.93 16.24 1.69
C ALA A 11 5.68 16.14 0.81
N ALA A 12 4.48 16.02 1.40
CA ALA A 12 3.23 15.86 0.67
C ALA A 12 2.55 17.19 0.33
N CYS A 13 2.49 18.14 1.27
CA CYS A 13 1.77 19.41 1.09
C CYS A 13 2.67 20.65 1.02
N GLY A 14 3.96 20.53 1.36
CA GLY A 14 4.93 21.63 1.38
C GLY A 14 4.82 22.57 2.59
N ALA A 15 3.81 22.45 3.45
CA ALA A 15 3.65 23.30 4.62
C ALA A 15 4.69 22.98 5.72
N PRO A 16 5.02 23.95 6.60
CA PRO A 16 6.01 23.76 7.66
C PRO A 16 5.67 22.61 8.61
N LEU A 17 6.70 21.88 9.06
CA LEU A 17 6.64 20.96 10.19
C LEU A 17 7.07 21.74 11.43
N ARG A 18 6.30 21.68 12.53
CA ARG A 18 6.67 22.40 13.77
C ARG A 18 7.67 21.58 14.58
N GLU A 19 8.58 22.27 15.26
CA GLU A 19 9.48 21.61 16.21
C GLU A 19 8.67 20.93 17.33
N GLY A 20 8.91 19.64 17.55
CA GLY A 20 8.17 18.83 18.53
C GLY A 20 6.85 18.25 18.02
N GLU A 21 6.43 18.57 16.80
CA GLU A 21 5.27 17.93 16.16
C GLU A 21 5.58 16.47 15.82
N ARG A 22 4.61 15.58 16.02
CA ARG A 22 4.72 14.19 15.56
C ARG A 22 4.50 14.13 14.05
N THR A 23 5.49 13.61 13.35
CA THR A 23 5.46 13.43 11.90
C THR A 23 5.59 11.97 11.55
N ASP A 24 4.88 11.54 10.51
CA ASP A 24 5.05 10.20 9.96
C ASP A 24 6.23 10.18 8.97
N LEU A 25 6.84 9.01 8.77
CA LEU A 25 7.96 8.83 7.82
C LEU A 25 7.53 7.95 6.65
N GLU A 26 7.76 8.43 5.44
CA GLU A 26 7.48 7.69 4.22
C GLU A 26 8.76 7.49 3.37
N PRO A 27 8.91 6.33 2.70
CA PRO A 27 9.98 6.15 1.73
C PRO A 27 9.63 6.80 0.39
N LEU A 28 10.46 7.76 -0.01
CA LEU A 28 10.47 8.37 -1.33
C LEU A 28 11.55 7.69 -2.19
N ILE A 29 11.15 7.25 -3.40
CA ILE A 29 12.04 6.58 -4.35
C ILE A 29 12.27 7.51 -5.54
N ASP A 30 13.49 8.03 -5.66
CA ASP A 30 13.89 8.94 -6.74
C ASP A 30 15.22 8.52 -7.38
N GLY A 31 15.37 7.21 -7.62
CA GLY A 31 16.65 6.60 -8.01
C GLY A 31 17.55 6.25 -6.80
N LYS A 32 17.17 6.69 -5.60
CA LYS A 32 17.64 6.21 -4.30
C LYS A 32 16.46 6.16 -3.33
N ILE A 33 16.58 5.38 -2.26
CA ILE A 33 15.55 5.33 -1.20
C ILE A 33 15.88 6.42 -0.17
N ARG A 34 14.94 7.34 0.06
CA ARG A 34 15.06 8.41 1.06
C ARG A 34 13.84 8.40 1.96
N TYR A 35 14.03 8.60 3.26
CA TYR A 35 12.91 8.72 4.20
C TYR A 35 12.56 10.18 4.42
N VAL A 36 11.32 10.54 4.14
CA VAL A 36 10.79 11.91 4.24
C VAL A 36 9.69 12.00 5.29
N ALA A 37 9.65 13.10 6.01
CA ALA A 37 8.63 13.42 6.99
C ALA A 37 7.37 14.02 6.33
N VAL A 38 6.21 13.57 6.79
CA VAL A 38 4.89 14.07 6.40
C VAL A 38 4.04 14.37 7.65
N HIS A 39 3.05 15.26 7.51
CA HIS A 39 2.04 15.43 8.56
C HIS A 39 1.24 14.14 8.74
N SER A 40 0.68 13.95 9.93
CA SER A 40 -0.19 12.80 10.15
C SER A 40 -1.39 12.84 9.19
N GLY A 41 -1.61 11.73 8.48
CA GLY A 41 -2.67 11.61 7.46
C GLY A 41 -2.31 12.16 6.07
N HIS A 42 -1.13 12.73 5.88
CA HIS A 42 -0.60 13.05 4.55
C HIS A 42 0.17 11.87 3.97
N SER A 43 0.19 11.79 2.64
CA SER A 43 1.01 10.80 1.94
C SER A 43 1.54 11.36 0.63
N THR A 44 2.78 11.00 0.31
CA THR A 44 3.45 11.25 -0.97
C THR A 44 3.01 10.28 -2.06
N TYR A 45 2.36 9.17 -1.70
CA TYR A 45 1.80 8.24 -2.67
C TYR A 45 0.55 8.81 -3.32
N ALA A 46 0.43 8.63 -4.64
CA ALA A 46 -0.81 8.95 -5.34
C ALA A 46 -1.94 8.11 -4.73
N LYS A 47 -3.07 8.76 -4.38
CA LYS A 47 -4.28 8.05 -3.95
C LYS A 47 -4.63 7.03 -5.02
N ALA A 48 -4.65 5.75 -4.65
CA ALA A 48 -5.04 4.69 -5.56
C ALA A 48 -6.41 5.07 -6.15
N ARG A 49 -6.46 5.29 -7.47
CA ARG A 49 -7.76 5.33 -8.15
C ARG A 49 -8.34 3.96 -7.94
N THR A 50 -9.32 3.86 -7.06
CA THR A 50 -10.21 2.70 -7.02
C THR A 50 -10.83 2.61 -8.42
N ARG A 51 -10.20 1.80 -9.28
CA ARG A 51 -10.90 1.22 -10.40
C ARG A 51 -11.93 0.36 -9.70
N ARG A 52 -13.20 0.79 -9.69
CA ARG A 52 -14.30 -0.12 -9.41
C ARG A 52 -14.09 -1.28 -10.37
N SER A 53 -13.54 -2.39 -9.87
CA SER A 53 -13.46 -3.63 -10.61
C SER A 53 -14.92 -3.93 -10.93
N ARG A 54 -15.32 -3.75 -12.19
CA ARG A 54 -16.53 -4.40 -12.67
C ARG A 54 -16.26 -5.89 -12.41
N PRO A 55 -17.05 -6.58 -11.57
CA PRO A 55 -16.79 -7.98 -11.26
C PRO A 55 -16.70 -8.73 -12.59
N ASP A 56 -15.61 -9.47 -12.76
CA ASP A 56 -15.38 -10.30 -13.94
C ASP A 56 -16.42 -11.44 -13.91
N PRO A 57 -17.36 -11.52 -14.87
CA PRO A 57 -18.43 -12.52 -14.85
C PRO A 57 -17.93 -13.96 -15.06
N ALA A 58 -16.63 -14.18 -15.26
CA ALA A 58 -16.07 -15.51 -15.55
C ALA A 58 -15.79 -16.39 -14.31
N ILE A 59 -15.88 -15.88 -13.07
CA ILE A 59 -15.69 -16.69 -11.85
C ILE A 59 -17.05 -17.18 -11.35
N SER A 60 -17.73 -18.00 -12.16
CA SER A 60 -18.85 -18.83 -11.72
C SER A 60 -18.76 -20.15 -12.45
N GLY A 61 -18.43 -21.22 -11.72
CA GLY A 61 -18.43 -22.58 -12.24
C GLY A 61 -17.06 -23.22 -12.33
N HIS A 62 -16.51 -23.61 -11.18
CA HIS A 62 -15.72 -24.84 -11.12
C HIS A 62 -16.39 -25.77 -10.12
N GLU A 63 -17.35 -26.53 -10.61
CA GLU A 63 -17.83 -27.75 -9.95
C GLU A 63 -16.66 -28.72 -9.86
N THR A 64 -16.35 -29.19 -8.66
CA THR A 64 -15.38 -30.25 -8.40
C THR A 64 -15.98 -31.60 -8.79
N PRO A 65 -15.42 -32.35 -9.76
CA PRO A 65 -15.87 -33.71 -9.98
C PRO A 65 -15.31 -34.62 -8.88
N GLU A 66 -16.20 -35.16 -8.05
CA GLU A 66 -15.86 -36.15 -7.04
C GLU A 66 -15.42 -37.45 -7.72
N ARG A 67 -14.12 -37.74 -7.62
CA ARG A 67 -13.47 -38.95 -8.09
C ARG A 67 -13.91 -40.12 -7.21
N ARG A 68 -14.96 -40.87 -7.61
CA ARG A 68 -15.24 -42.19 -7.02
C ARG A 68 -14.13 -43.15 -7.40
N VAL A 69 -13.27 -43.45 -6.43
CA VAL A 69 -12.31 -44.55 -6.51
C VAL A 69 -13.11 -45.84 -6.38
N SER A 70 -13.18 -46.61 -7.46
CA SER A 70 -13.57 -48.02 -7.44
C SER A 70 -12.58 -48.77 -6.55
N ALA A 71 -13.07 -49.37 -5.48
CA ALA A 71 -12.35 -50.37 -4.73
C ALA A 71 -12.93 -51.74 -5.11
N ASP A 72 -12.22 -52.46 -5.95
CA ASP A 72 -12.30 -53.91 -6.04
C ASP A 72 -11.84 -54.50 -4.70
N ALA A 73 -12.64 -55.35 -4.09
CA ALA A 73 -12.19 -56.25 -3.03
C ALA A 73 -13.06 -57.50 -2.97
N ALA A 74 -12.44 -58.60 -3.42
CA ALA A 74 -12.63 -60.02 -3.07
C ALA A 74 -13.91 -60.74 -3.49
#